data_AF-A0A9W6QKR2-F1
#
_entry.id   AF-A0A9W6QKR2-F1
#
_cell.length_a   1.000
_cell.length_b   1.000
_cell.length_c   1.000
_cell.angle_alpha   90.00
_cell.angle_beta   90.00
_cell.angle_gamma   90.00
#
_symmetry.space_group_name_H-M   'P 1'
#
loop_
_entity.id
_entity.type
_entity.pdbx_description
1 polymer ?
#
loop_
_entity_poly.entity_id
_entity_poly.type
_entity_poly.pdbx_seq_one_letter_code
_entity_poly.pdbx_strand_id
1 'polypeptide(L)'
;MPDNWRAVGQAMTQRREQLGLKQHHVAKRSGVSQAIIRELEYNTVERRRSYRTLEALSTALEWPAGHLTAIRATSPTTTSRTPATPIQPDTDPTARHPLPGTPASTSRTLIGEAITNLANALDTHLTTYSLPTPTRVELSVQAKPSDHITLTIESDSFSITAATMLHWANTLLIPQARLTGETTNEIAKLQIYGRLDSANVTLVAHPGADFEELHGRTLTHEQTVLWLHREARGALR
;
A
#
# COMPACT_ATOMS: atom_id res chain seq x y z
N MET A 1 15.95 -22.01 -11.94
CA MET A 1 16.85 -20.91 -12.35
C MET A 1 16.26 -19.59 -11.86
N PRO A 2 17.07 -18.62 -11.41
CA PRO A 2 16.56 -17.35 -10.90
C PRO A 2 16.08 -16.45 -12.05
N ASP A 3 14.86 -15.93 -11.93
CA ASP A 3 14.29 -14.98 -12.90
C ASP A 3 15.00 -13.62 -12.81
N ASN A 4 15.39 -13.04 -13.94
CA ASN A 4 16.15 -11.78 -13.99
C ASN A 4 15.23 -10.54 -14.10
N TRP A 5 14.45 -10.28 -13.05
CA TRP A 5 13.48 -9.16 -13.02
C TRP A 5 14.14 -7.78 -13.04
N ARG A 6 15.36 -7.66 -12.52
CA ARG A 6 16.14 -6.42 -12.60
C ARG A 6 16.48 -6.05 -14.05
N ALA A 7 16.85 -7.02 -14.89
CA ALA A 7 17.09 -6.77 -16.30
C ALA A 7 15.82 -6.35 -17.05
N VAL A 8 14.66 -6.91 -16.69
CA VAL A 8 13.35 -6.51 -17.23
C VAL A 8 13.07 -5.03 -16.91
N GLY A 9 13.24 -4.61 -15.66
CA GLY A 9 12.99 -3.21 -15.25
C GLY A 9 13.91 -2.19 -15.92
N GLN A 10 15.20 -2.54 -16.04
CA GLN A 10 16.18 -1.69 -16.73
C GLN A 10 15.85 -1.56 -18.22
N ALA A 11 15.52 -2.67 -18.89
CA ALA A 11 15.12 -2.65 -20.29
C ALA A 11 13.86 -1.79 -20.50
N MET A 12 12.84 -1.95 -19.65
CA MET A 12 11.60 -1.16 -19.72
C MET A 12 11.88 0.34 -19.57
N THR A 13 12.69 0.73 -18.58
CA THR A 13 13.06 2.14 -18.33
C THR A 13 13.77 2.73 -19.54
N GLN A 14 14.80 2.04 -20.03
CA GLN A 14 15.60 2.49 -21.18
C GLN A 14 14.74 2.63 -22.44
N ARG A 15 13.86 1.66 -22.71
CA ARG A 15 13.00 1.70 -23.89
C ARG A 15 11.95 2.79 -23.81
N ARG A 16 11.35 2.98 -22.64
CA ARG A 16 10.40 4.06 -22.38
C ARG A 16 11.04 5.42 -22.63
N GLU A 17 12.27 5.61 -22.17
CA GLU A 17 13.05 6.84 -22.40
C GLU A 17 13.42 7.04 -23.88
N GLN A 18 13.83 5.97 -24.58
CA GLN A 18 14.10 6.02 -26.03
C GLN A 18 12.87 6.43 -26.85
N LEU A 19 11.67 6.01 -26.44
CA LEU A 19 10.41 6.37 -27.08
C LEU A 19 9.87 7.73 -26.61
N GLY A 20 10.54 8.42 -25.68
CA GLY A 20 10.07 9.68 -25.10
C GLY A 20 8.77 9.54 -24.30
N LEU A 21 8.44 8.33 -23.84
CA LEU A 21 7.18 8.04 -23.18
C LEU A 21 7.28 8.27 -21.67
N LYS A 22 6.19 8.77 -21.08
CA LYS A 22 5.99 8.81 -19.63
C LYS A 22 5.30 7.51 -19.18
N GLN A 23 5.46 7.11 -17.93
CA GLN A 23 4.90 5.85 -17.41
C GLN A 23 3.38 5.74 -17.63
N HIS A 24 2.64 6.86 -17.51
CA HIS A 24 1.19 6.88 -17.77
C HIS A 24 0.83 6.61 -19.25
N HIS A 25 1.70 6.95 -20.21
CA HIS A 25 1.47 6.63 -21.63
C HIS A 25 1.63 5.13 -21.88
N VAL A 26 2.63 4.51 -21.26
CA VAL A 26 2.84 3.05 -21.32
C VAL A 26 1.68 2.32 -20.62
N ALA A 27 1.17 2.86 -19.51
CA ALA A 27 0.01 2.33 -18.80
C ALA A 27 -1.24 2.30 -19.69
N LYS A 28 -1.53 3.43 -20.34
CA LYS A 28 -2.66 3.57 -21.26
C LYS A 28 -2.55 2.65 -22.48
N ARG A 29 -1.34 2.45 -23.03
CA ARG A 29 -1.09 1.57 -24.19
C ARG A 29 -1.17 0.08 -23.84
N SER A 30 -0.74 -0.31 -22.64
CA SER A 30 -0.70 -1.71 -22.21
C SER A 30 -1.97 -2.18 -21.49
N GLY A 31 -2.82 -1.26 -21.03
CA GLY A 31 -3.94 -1.59 -20.13
C GLY A 31 -3.48 -2.02 -18.73
N VAL A 32 -2.20 -1.81 -18.41
CA VAL A 32 -1.58 -2.15 -17.12
C VAL A 32 -1.47 -0.87 -16.30
N SER A 33 -1.69 -0.94 -14.98
CA SER A 33 -1.65 0.25 -14.13
C SER A 33 -0.25 0.89 -14.14
N GLN A 34 -0.20 2.23 -14.02
CA GLN A 34 1.06 2.97 -13.93
C GLN A 34 1.90 2.53 -12.72
N ALA A 35 1.25 2.10 -11.63
CA ALA A 35 1.91 1.54 -10.46
C ALA A 35 2.69 0.27 -10.82
N ILE A 36 2.11 -0.66 -11.59
CA ILE A 36 2.79 -1.90 -12.02
C ILE A 36 4.01 -1.59 -12.90
N ILE A 37 3.92 -0.58 -13.77
CA ILE A 37 5.05 -0.16 -14.60
C ILE A 37 6.17 0.42 -13.73
N ARG A 38 5.83 1.26 -12.76
CA ARG A 38 6.78 1.82 -11.79
C ARG A 38 7.45 0.72 -10.96
N GLU A 39 6.68 -0.25 -10.49
CA GLU A 39 7.20 -1.38 -9.72
C GLU A 39 8.21 -2.22 -10.51
N LEU A 40 7.88 -2.51 -11.79
CA LEU A 40 8.75 -3.26 -12.69
C LEU A 40 10.03 -2.48 -13.03
N GLU A 41 9.93 -1.19 -13.35
CA GLU A 41 11.09 -0.34 -13.67
C GLU A 41 12.08 -0.24 -12.51
N TYR A 42 11.58 -0.05 -11.28
CA TYR A 42 12.44 0.07 -10.10
C TYR A 42 12.79 -1.28 -9.44
N ASN A 43 12.29 -2.41 -9.98
CA ASN A 43 12.43 -3.75 -9.42
C ASN A 43 12.15 -3.77 -7.90
N THR A 44 11.11 -3.04 -7.49
CA THR A 44 10.81 -2.74 -6.07
C THR A 44 9.99 -3.83 -5.39
N VAL A 45 9.45 -4.78 -6.16
CA VAL A 45 8.60 -5.86 -5.68
C VAL A 45 8.99 -7.18 -6.38
N GLU A 46 9.45 -8.19 -5.63
CA GLU A 46 9.77 -9.54 -6.16
C GLU A 46 8.52 -10.41 -6.41
N ARG A 47 7.36 -9.81 -6.71
CA ARG A 47 6.14 -10.55 -7.05
C ARG A 47 6.18 -10.91 -8.55
N ARG A 48 6.39 -12.20 -8.84
CA ARG A 48 6.38 -12.78 -10.19
C ARG A 48 5.09 -12.39 -10.93
N ARG A 49 5.19 -11.59 -12.00
CA ARG A 49 4.03 -11.15 -12.80
C ARG A 49 3.65 -12.18 -13.87
N SER A 50 2.35 -12.19 -14.22
CA SER A 50 1.81 -13.13 -15.20
C SER A 50 2.42 -12.89 -16.59
N TYR A 51 2.58 -13.97 -17.35
CA TYR A 51 3.10 -13.93 -18.72
C TYR A 51 2.32 -12.94 -19.61
N ARG A 52 0.98 -12.90 -19.47
CA ARG A 52 0.10 -11.99 -20.22
C ARG A 52 0.40 -10.51 -19.97
N THR A 53 0.80 -10.16 -18.75
CA THR A 53 1.16 -8.78 -18.39
C THR A 53 2.46 -8.36 -19.05
N LEU A 54 3.45 -9.26 -19.12
CA LEU A 54 4.71 -9.01 -19.81
C LEU A 54 4.55 -8.91 -21.33
N GLU A 55 3.63 -9.67 -21.90
CA GLU A 55 3.28 -9.55 -23.33
C GLU A 55 2.65 -8.19 -23.65
N ALA A 56 1.65 -7.77 -22.86
CA ALA A 56 0.99 -6.48 -23.04
C ALA A 56 1.97 -5.30 -22.91
N LEU A 57 2.91 -5.38 -21.97
CA LEU A 57 3.97 -4.38 -21.80
C LEU A 57 5.00 -4.41 -22.92
N SER A 58 5.36 -5.59 -23.43
CA SER A 58 6.27 -5.71 -24.57
C SER A 58 5.68 -5.06 -25.81
N THR A 59 4.42 -5.33 -26.12
CA THR A 59 3.72 -4.72 -27.26
C THR A 59 3.55 -3.21 -27.08
N ALA A 60 3.25 -2.72 -25.88
CA ALA A 60 3.12 -1.29 -25.59
C ALA A 60 4.45 -0.50 -25.73
N LEU A 61 5.59 -1.19 -25.55
CA LEU A 61 6.95 -0.67 -25.74
C LEU A 61 7.50 -0.93 -27.16
N GLU A 62 6.64 -1.33 -28.09
CA GLU A 62 6.97 -1.61 -29.49
C GLU A 62 7.99 -2.74 -29.66
N TRP A 63 7.95 -3.72 -28.75
CA TRP A 63 8.70 -4.96 -28.84
C TRP A 63 7.80 -6.15 -29.21
N PRO A 64 8.38 -7.25 -29.72
CA PRO A 64 7.67 -8.52 -29.87
C PRO A 64 7.10 -8.99 -28.52
N ALA A 65 5.90 -9.57 -28.50
CA ALA A 65 5.19 -9.96 -27.27
C ALA A 65 6.03 -10.81 -26.29
N GLY A 66 6.94 -11.66 -26.79
CA GLY A 66 7.81 -12.49 -25.97
C GLY A 66 9.10 -11.82 -25.46
N HIS A 67 9.38 -10.56 -25.81
CA HIS A 67 10.70 -9.94 -25.60
C HIS A 67 11.05 -9.78 -24.11
N LEU A 68 10.14 -9.24 -23.30
CA LEU A 68 10.38 -9.10 -21.86
C LEU A 68 10.47 -10.45 -21.14
N THR A 69 9.75 -11.47 -21.64
CA THR A 69 9.87 -12.83 -21.11
C THR A 69 11.22 -13.47 -21.46
N ALA A 70 11.78 -13.17 -22.64
CA ALA A 70 13.12 -13.60 -23.02
C ALA A 70 14.21 -12.93 -22.18
N ILE A 71 14.07 -11.62 -21.90
CA ILE A 71 14.97 -10.86 -21.00
C ILE A 71 14.91 -11.43 -19.58
N ARG A 72 13.72 -11.78 -19.10
CA ARG A 72 13.55 -12.45 -17.80
C ARG A 72 14.27 -13.79 -17.74
N ALA A 73 14.23 -14.56 -18.83
CA ALA A 73 14.84 -15.90 -18.93
C ALA A 73 16.36 -15.86 -19.13
N THR A 74 16.93 -14.71 -19.52
CA THR A 74 18.37 -14.56 -19.66
C THR A 74 19.00 -14.22 -18.32
N SER A 75 19.71 -15.19 -17.73
CA SER A 75 20.66 -14.92 -16.65
C SER A 75 21.76 -13.99 -17.14
N PRO A 76 22.39 -13.15 -16.27
CA PRO A 76 23.55 -12.35 -16.61
C PRO A 76 24.80 -13.25 -16.71
N THR A 77 24.75 -14.22 -17.60
CA THR A 77 25.90 -14.99 -18.07
C THR A 77 25.66 -15.17 -19.54
N THR A 78 26.00 -14.13 -20.31
CA THR A 78 26.57 -14.17 -21.67
C THR A 78 26.57 -12.73 -22.19
N THR A 79 27.51 -11.91 -21.73
CA THR A 79 28.10 -10.91 -22.65
C THR A 79 29.05 -11.70 -23.54
N SER A 80 28.52 -12.34 -24.58
CA SER A 80 29.34 -12.73 -25.71
C SER A 80 29.42 -11.52 -26.64
N ARG A 81 30.53 -10.79 -26.51
CA ARG A 81 31.29 -10.25 -27.64
C ARG A 81 32.70 -9.89 -27.15
N THR A 82 33.68 -10.81 -27.18
CA THR A 82 34.63 -11.13 -28.29
C THR A 82 36.04 -10.61 -27.90
N PRO A 83 37.15 -11.27 -28.31
CA PRO A 83 38.31 -11.60 -27.47
C PRO A 83 39.54 -10.69 -27.61
N ALA A 84 40.57 -11.02 -26.82
CA ALA A 84 41.96 -10.50 -26.76
C ALA A 84 42.08 -9.11 -26.12
N THR A 85 42.87 -8.92 -25.06
CA THR A 85 44.30 -9.25 -24.96
C THR A 85 44.70 -9.48 -23.48
N PRO A 86 45.65 -10.38 -23.17
CA PRO A 86 46.09 -10.65 -21.80
C PRO A 86 47.17 -9.66 -21.35
N ILE A 87 46.97 -8.99 -20.22
CA ILE A 87 48.07 -8.51 -19.37
C ILE A 87 47.68 -8.71 -17.90
N GLN A 88 48.43 -9.57 -17.23
CA GLN A 88 48.51 -9.76 -15.78
C GLN A 88 49.88 -9.17 -15.35
N PRO A 89 50.21 -9.14 -14.05
CA PRO A 89 49.63 -8.48 -12.87
C PRO A 89 50.54 -7.30 -12.40
N ASP A 90 50.14 -6.54 -11.37
CA ASP A 90 51.06 -6.26 -10.25
C ASP A 90 50.39 -5.68 -8.98
N THR A 91 50.62 -6.42 -7.89
CA THR A 91 50.84 -6.06 -6.48
C THR A 91 49.89 -5.17 -5.66
N ASP A 92 49.18 -5.86 -4.75
CA ASP A 92 49.22 -5.74 -3.27
C ASP A 92 48.67 -4.46 -2.58
N PRO A 93 48.44 -4.47 -1.24
CA PRO A 93 47.12 -4.63 -0.65
C PRO A 93 46.78 -3.43 0.24
N THR A 94 45.67 -3.51 0.99
CA THR A 94 45.36 -2.80 2.24
C THR A 94 44.05 -2.03 2.17
N ALA A 95 43.33 -2.16 3.29
CA ALA A 95 42.24 -1.31 3.76
C ALA A 95 40.81 -1.69 3.35
N ARG A 96 40.24 -2.50 4.26
CA ARG A 96 38.98 -2.27 5.00
C ARG A 96 37.87 -3.28 4.70
N HIS A 97 37.76 -4.22 5.63
CA HIS A 97 36.48 -4.78 6.07
C HIS A 97 35.41 -3.68 6.22
N PRO A 98 34.21 -3.84 5.63
CA PRO A 98 33.02 -3.14 6.08
C PRO A 98 32.38 -3.95 7.23
N LEU A 99 32.12 -3.26 8.35
CA LEU A 99 31.24 -3.71 9.44
C LEU A 99 29.79 -3.86 8.95
N PRO A 100 28.95 -4.68 9.63
CA PRO A 100 27.60 -5.00 9.22
C PRO A 100 26.64 -3.81 9.37
N GLY A 101 25.87 -3.55 8.31
CA GLY A 101 24.84 -2.52 8.24
C GLY A 101 23.67 -2.77 9.21
N THR A 102 23.23 -1.67 9.80
CA THR A 102 22.30 -1.48 10.92
C THR A 102 20.83 -1.82 10.58
N PRO A 103 20.01 -2.32 11.53
CA PRO A 103 18.57 -2.64 11.35
C PRO A 103 17.62 -1.45 11.13
N ALA A 104 18.11 -0.20 11.11
CA ALA A 104 17.26 1.00 11.02
C ALA A 104 16.64 1.23 9.63
N SER A 105 17.18 0.61 8.57
CA SER A 105 16.65 0.78 7.21
C SER A 105 15.38 -0.03 6.94
N THR A 106 15.19 -1.15 7.64
CA THR A 106 14.04 -2.06 7.46
C THR A 106 12.76 -1.45 8.01
N SER A 107 12.82 -0.78 9.16
CA SER A 107 11.64 -0.19 9.81
C SER A 107 11.05 1.00 9.03
N ARG A 108 11.87 1.79 8.32
CA ARG A 108 11.38 2.94 7.53
C ARG A 108 10.64 2.50 6.26
N THR A 109 11.09 1.43 5.62
CA THR A 109 10.44 0.88 4.42
C THR A 109 9.09 0.23 4.77
N LEU A 110 9.03 -0.51 5.88
CA LEU A 110 7.79 -1.17 6.34
C LEU A 110 6.69 -0.16 6.72
N ILE A 111 7.05 0.93 7.38
CA ILE A 111 6.10 2.00 7.74
C ILE A 111 5.57 2.70 6.48
N GLY A 112 6.41 2.98 5.49
CA GLY A 112 5.99 3.62 4.24
C GLY A 112 5.05 2.74 3.40
N GLU A 113 5.32 1.44 3.34
CA GLU A 113 4.46 0.45 2.66
C GLU A 113 3.11 0.32 3.36
N ALA A 114 3.11 0.23 4.69
CA ALA A 114 1.91 0.17 5.51
C ALA A 114 0.99 1.39 5.30
N ILE A 115 1.56 2.61 5.28
CA ILE A 115 0.81 3.86 5.01
C ILE A 115 0.22 3.85 3.59
N THR A 116 1.02 3.44 2.60
CA THR A 116 0.58 3.42 1.19
C THR A 116 -0.55 2.42 0.98
N ASN A 117 -0.43 1.21 1.56
CA ASN A 117 -1.47 0.19 1.50
C ASN A 117 -2.76 0.64 2.19
N LEU A 118 -2.64 1.28 3.36
CA LEU A 118 -3.81 1.79 4.08
C LEU A 118 -4.50 2.93 3.31
N ALA A 119 -3.73 3.85 2.73
CA ALA A 119 -4.28 4.95 1.92
C ALA A 119 -4.99 4.43 0.66
N ASN A 120 -4.40 3.46 -0.03
CA ASN A 120 -5.03 2.83 -1.20
C ASN A 120 -6.28 2.03 -0.84
N ALA A 121 -6.26 1.32 0.29
CA ALA A 121 -7.44 0.64 0.80
C ALA A 121 -8.53 1.67 1.12
N LEU A 122 -8.21 2.74 1.84
CA LEU A 122 -9.16 3.79 2.16
C LEU A 122 -9.78 4.42 0.90
N ASP A 123 -8.98 4.77 -0.09
CA ASP A 123 -9.44 5.31 -1.37
C ASP A 123 -10.35 4.31 -2.12
N THR A 124 -9.94 3.04 -2.17
CA THR A 124 -10.72 1.96 -2.78
C THR A 124 -12.06 1.77 -2.07
N HIS A 125 -12.06 1.78 -0.73
CA HIS A 125 -13.26 1.58 0.07
C HIS A 125 -14.22 2.77 -0.01
N LEU A 126 -13.71 4.00 0.01
CA LEU A 126 -14.56 5.19 -0.19
C LEU A 126 -15.18 5.20 -1.59
N THR A 127 -14.37 4.91 -2.62
CA THR A 127 -14.83 4.93 -4.01
C THR A 127 -15.79 3.78 -4.34
N THR A 128 -15.44 2.54 -3.97
CA THR A 128 -16.22 1.34 -4.31
C THR A 128 -17.62 1.38 -3.71
N TYR A 129 -17.74 1.94 -2.51
CA TYR A 129 -19.00 1.98 -1.78
C TYR A 129 -19.67 3.36 -1.84
N SER A 130 -19.12 4.28 -2.66
CA SER A 130 -19.60 5.65 -2.79
C SER A 130 -19.83 6.32 -1.43
N LEU A 131 -18.96 6.01 -0.47
CA LEU A 131 -19.06 6.57 0.85
C LEU A 131 -18.65 8.04 0.79
N PRO A 132 -19.41 8.94 1.43
CA PRO A 132 -19.06 10.33 1.46
C PRO A 132 -17.70 10.54 2.11
N THR A 133 -16.90 11.43 1.51
CA THR A 133 -15.55 11.72 1.98
C THR A 133 -15.63 12.39 3.36
N PRO A 134 -14.93 11.86 4.37
CA PRO A 134 -14.85 12.54 5.67
C PRO A 134 -14.14 13.88 5.54
N THR A 135 -14.42 14.80 6.46
CA THR A 135 -13.84 16.15 6.50
C THR A 135 -12.33 16.10 6.75
N ARG A 136 -11.86 15.16 7.57
CA ARG A 136 -10.44 14.93 7.83
C ARG A 136 -10.13 13.45 8.01
N VAL A 137 -8.98 13.03 7.48
CA VAL A 137 -8.38 11.72 7.75
C VAL A 137 -6.95 11.93 8.20
N GLU A 138 -6.61 11.48 9.41
CA GLU A 138 -5.24 11.47 9.90
C GLU A 138 -4.71 10.04 10.00
N LEU A 139 -3.48 9.85 9.53
CA LEU A 139 -2.77 8.57 9.64
C LEU A 139 -1.59 8.73 10.59
N SER A 140 -1.54 7.89 11.62
CA SER A 140 -0.42 7.82 12.55
C SER A 140 0.11 6.39 12.62
N VAL A 141 1.43 6.23 12.55
CA VAL A 141 2.09 4.94 12.65
C VAL A 141 2.98 4.92 13.88
N GLN A 142 2.74 3.96 14.77
CA GLN A 142 3.59 3.76 15.95
C GLN A 142 4.70 2.75 15.63
N ALA A 143 5.95 3.16 15.79
CA ALA A 143 7.14 2.31 15.59
C ALA A 143 7.35 1.31 16.76
N LYS A 144 6.35 0.45 17.00
CA LYS A 144 6.43 -0.71 17.90
C LYS A 144 6.68 -1.99 17.08
N PRO A 145 7.13 -3.10 17.71
CA PRO A 145 7.38 -4.37 17.01
C PRO A 145 6.14 -5.00 16.35
N SER A 146 4.95 -4.47 16.63
CA SER A 146 3.73 -4.71 15.88
C SER A 146 3.41 -3.46 15.05
N ASP A 147 3.37 -3.58 13.73
CA ASP A 147 2.93 -2.52 12.83
C ASP A 147 1.49 -2.13 13.18
N HIS A 148 1.35 -1.04 13.93
CA HIS A 148 0.09 -0.51 14.41
C HIS A 148 -0.18 0.83 13.76
N ILE A 149 -1.25 0.89 12.99
CA ILE A 149 -1.68 2.06 12.26
C ILE A 149 -2.94 2.59 12.91
N THR A 150 -2.91 3.85 13.32
CA THR A 150 -4.10 4.55 13.79
C THR A 150 -4.61 5.44 12.67
N LEU A 151 -5.88 5.27 12.33
CA LEU A 151 -6.61 6.10 11.40
C LEU A 151 -7.63 6.93 12.19
N THR A 152 -7.49 8.25 12.19
CA THR A 152 -8.49 9.15 12.77
C THR A 152 -9.39 9.67 11.65
N ILE A 153 -10.70 9.51 11.79
CA ILE A 153 -11.70 10.03 10.86
C ILE A 153 -12.50 11.11 11.59
N GLU A 154 -12.56 12.30 11.00
CA GLU A 154 -13.42 13.39 11.46
C GLU A 154 -14.40 13.75 10.35
N SER A 155 -15.67 13.92 10.72
CA SER A 155 -16.71 14.41 9.83
C SER A 155 -17.73 15.20 10.62
N ASP A 156 -18.23 16.26 10.01
CA ASP A 156 -19.29 17.10 10.58
C ASP A 156 -20.67 16.41 10.53
N SER A 157 -20.76 15.31 9.76
CA SER A 157 -21.95 14.47 9.73
C SER A 157 -21.72 13.18 10.50
N PHE A 158 -22.56 13.02 11.50
CA PHE A 158 -22.61 11.83 12.32
C PHE A 158 -22.97 10.58 11.50
N SER A 159 -23.92 10.67 10.58
CA SER A 159 -24.31 9.53 9.74
C SER A 159 -23.19 9.13 8.77
N ILE A 160 -22.40 10.09 8.26
CA ILE A 160 -21.19 9.81 7.45
C ILE A 160 -20.16 9.07 8.29
N THR A 161 -19.93 9.53 9.52
CA THR A 161 -19.04 8.87 10.48
C THR A 161 -19.49 7.44 10.75
N ALA A 162 -20.78 7.24 11.04
CA ALA A 162 -21.35 5.92 11.32
C ALA A 162 -21.27 4.98 10.11
N ALA A 163 -21.60 5.45 8.90
CA ALA A 163 -21.52 4.66 7.67
C ALA A 163 -20.08 4.24 7.36
N THR A 164 -19.13 5.17 7.48
CA THR A 164 -17.70 4.90 7.24
C THR A 164 -17.18 3.87 8.25
N MET A 165 -17.49 4.06 9.53
CA MET A 165 -17.04 3.15 10.58
C MET A 165 -17.69 1.76 10.45
N LEU A 166 -18.98 1.69 10.14
CA LEU A 166 -19.67 0.42 9.87
C LEU A 166 -19.02 -0.36 8.73
N HIS A 167 -18.66 0.35 7.66
CA HIS A 167 -18.01 -0.25 6.51
C HIS A 167 -16.66 -0.88 6.87
N TRP A 168 -15.86 -0.17 7.67
CA TRP A 168 -14.60 -0.69 8.17
C TRP A 168 -14.78 -1.86 9.13
N ALA A 169 -15.81 -1.85 9.98
CA ALA A 169 -16.16 -3.00 10.80
C ALA A 169 -16.45 -4.25 9.96
N ASN A 170 -17.06 -4.11 8.78
CA ASN A 170 -17.34 -5.24 7.88
C ASN A 170 -16.14 -5.63 7.00
N THR A 171 -15.14 -4.75 6.88
CA THR A 171 -13.99 -4.95 6.00
C THR A 171 -12.81 -5.60 6.73
N LEU A 172 -12.56 -5.22 7.98
CA LEU A 172 -11.38 -5.68 8.71
C LEU A 172 -11.47 -7.17 9.06
N LEU A 173 -10.33 -7.84 9.07
CA LEU A 173 -10.20 -9.18 9.65
C LEU A 173 -10.27 -9.08 11.17
N ILE A 174 -11.18 -9.86 11.76
CA ILE A 174 -11.43 -9.93 13.22
C ILE A 174 -11.73 -8.52 13.80
N PRO A 175 -12.79 -7.86 13.33
CA PRO A 175 -13.13 -6.52 13.77
C PRO A 175 -13.58 -6.55 15.24
N GLN A 176 -13.12 -5.57 16.01
CA GLN A 176 -13.53 -5.31 17.38
C GLN A 176 -13.90 -3.84 17.47
N ALA A 177 -15.20 -3.58 17.32
CA ALA A 177 -15.76 -2.25 17.49
C ALA A 177 -16.02 -1.97 18.98
N ARG A 178 -15.76 -0.75 19.41
CA ARG A 178 -16.04 -0.29 20.77
C ARG A 178 -16.45 1.16 20.70
N LEU A 179 -17.55 1.49 21.35
CA LEU A 179 -17.99 2.86 21.53
C LEU A 179 -17.90 3.22 23.01
N THR A 180 -17.16 4.28 23.32
CA THR A 180 -16.97 4.80 24.67
C THR A 180 -17.42 6.25 24.72
N GLY A 181 -18.44 6.56 25.52
CA GLY A 181 -18.71 7.93 25.95
C GLY A 181 -17.79 8.28 27.12
N GLU A 182 -16.59 8.78 26.82
CA GLU A 182 -15.58 9.05 27.84
C GLU A 182 -15.91 10.33 28.64
N THR A 183 -15.73 10.27 29.95
CA THR A 183 -16.24 11.26 30.92
C THR A 183 -15.31 12.46 31.16
N THR A 184 -14.09 12.45 30.62
CA THR A 184 -13.03 13.42 31.01
C THR A 184 -12.79 14.54 30.00
N ASN A 185 -13.21 14.35 28.74
CA ASN A 185 -12.95 15.29 27.63
C ASN A 185 -14.20 15.63 26.80
N GLU A 186 -15.41 15.31 27.28
CA GLU A 186 -16.73 15.57 26.66
C GLU A 186 -16.96 15.06 25.23
N ILE A 187 -15.95 14.45 24.59
CA ILE A 187 -16.04 13.96 23.22
C ILE A 187 -16.14 12.44 23.25
N ALA A 188 -17.26 11.93 22.76
CA ALA A 188 -17.42 10.50 22.60
C ALA A 188 -16.43 9.95 21.58
N LYS A 189 -15.99 8.72 21.82
CA LYS A 189 -14.96 8.08 21.02
C LYS A 189 -15.47 6.75 20.52
N LEU A 190 -15.53 6.63 19.20
CA LEU A 190 -15.81 5.39 18.51
C LEU A 190 -14.49 4.80 18.01
N GLN A 191 -14.25 3.54 18.31
CA GLN A 191 -13.04 2.85 17.89
C GLN A 191 -13.35 1.52 17.23
N ILE A 192 -12.65 1.18 16.15
CA ILE A 192 -12.68 -0.15 15.55
C ILE A 192 -11.25 -0.63 15.42
N TYR A 193 -10.94 -1.70 16.11
CA TYR A 193 -9.71 -2.44 15.95
C TYR A 193 -9.92 -3.58 14.96
N GLY A 194 -8.91 -3.90 14.17
CA GLY A 194 -8.88 -5.12 13.38
C GLY A 194 -7.58 -5.23 12.61
N ARG A 195 -7.58 -6.10 11.61
CA ARG A 195 -6.44 -6.28 10.72
C ARG A 195 -6.82 -6.03 9.28
N LEU A 196 -5.93 -5.35 8.57
CA LEU A 196 -5.96 -5.20 7.13
C LEU A 196 -4.69 -5.83 6.59
N ASP A 197 -4.83 -6.96 5.89
CA ASP A 197 -3.72 -7.82 5.46
C ASP A 197 -2.75 -8.16 6.61
N SER A 198 -1.54 -7.60 6.58
CA SER A 198 -0.48 -7.80 7.57
C SER A 198 -0.44 -6.73 8.68
N ALA A 199 -1.21 -5.65 8.56
CA ALA A 199 -1.17 -4.52 9.50
C ALA A 199 -2.31 -4.58 10.53
N ASN A 200 -2.01 -4.19 11.77
CA ASN A 200 -3.04 -3.92 12.76
C ASN A 200 -3.54 -2.49 12.56
N VAL A 201 -4.85 -2.32 12.44
CA VAL A 201 -5.47 -1.03 12.20
C VAL A 201 -6.40 -0.72 13.36
N THR A 202 -6.26 0.49 13.89
CA THR A 202 -7.22 1.09 14.80
C THR A 202 -7.83 2.30 14.13
N LEU A 203 -9.12 2.24 13.84
CA LEU A 203 -9.89 3.40 13.43
C LEU A 203 -10.42 4.10 14.68
N VAL A 204 -10.34 5.42 14.69
CA VAL A 204 -10.88 6.28 15.74
C VAL A 204 -11.73 7.34 15.06
N ALA A 205 -12.94 7.52 15.55
CA ALA A 205 -13.79 8.63 15.13
C ALA A 205 -14.36 9.34 16.36
N HIS A 206 -14.54 10.64 16.21
CA HIS A 206 -15.15 11.51 17.20
C HIS A 206 -16.53 11.94 16.67
N PRO A 207 -17.58 11.18 16.95
CA PRO A 207 -18.92 11.65 16.66
C PRO A 207 -19.20 12.93 17.46
N GLY A 208 -19.75 13.94 16.78
CA GLY A 208 -19.95 15.29 17.33
C GLY A 208 -20.91 15.38 18.53
N ALA A 209 -21.23 16.63 18.91
CA ALA A 209 -21.81 17.02 20.20
C ALA A 209 -23.13 16.35 20.63
N ASP A 210 -23.89 15.72 19.73
CA ASP A 210 -25.18 15.06 20.03
C ASP A 210 -25.04 13.71 20.77
N PHE A 211 -23.98 13.52 21.54
CA PHE A 211 -23.60 12.22 22.13
C PHE A 211 -24.00 12.03 23.60
N GLU A 212 -24.90 12.87 24.13
CA GLU A 212 -25.31 12.83 25.54
C GLU A 212 -25.88 11.46 25.98
N GLU A 213 -26.57 10.73 25.09
CA GLU A 213 -27.22 9.44 25.41
C GLU A 213 -26.22 8.33 25.82
N LEU A 214 -24.97 8.44 25.37
CA LEU A 214 -23.94 7.43 25.57
C LEU A 214 -22.87 7.88 26.57
N HIS A 215 -23.05 9.04 27.20
CA HIS A 215 -22.14 9.53 28.23
C HIS A 215 -22.01 8.52 29.38
N GLY A 216 -20.77 8.16 29.74
CA GLY A 216 -20.49 7.17 30.79
C GLY A 216 -20.84 5.72 30.43
N ARG A 217 -21.25 5.43 29.18
CA ARG A 217 -21.52 4.08 28.70
C ARG A 217 -20.38 3.57 27.83
N THR A 218 -20.10 2.27 27.95
CA THR A 218 -19.27 1.52 27.01
C THR A 218 -20.15 0.47 26.34
N LEU A 219 -20.24 0.52 25.01
CA LEU A 219 -20.93 -0.51 24.24
C LEU A 219 -19.97 -1.65 23.88
N THR A 220 -20.49 -2.87 23.91
CA THR A 220 -19.82 -4.06 23.35
C THR A 220 -19.70 -3.96 21.83
N HIS A 221 -18.95 -4.87 21.21
CA HIS A 221 -18.82 -4.94 19.74
C HIS A 221 -20.17 -5.02 19.04
N GLU A 222 -21.01 -5.98 19.43
CA GLU A 222 -22.33 -6.19 18.81
C GLU A 222 -23.23 -4.97 18.98
N GLN A 223 -23.27 -4.38 20.18
CA GLN A 223 -24.04 -3.17 20.45
C GLN A 223 -23.52 -1.98 19.64
N THR A 224 -22.21 -1.87 19.47
CA THR A 224 -21.59 -0.81 18.66
C THR A 224 -21.96 -0.98 17.18
N VAL A 225 -21.90 -2.19 16.64
CA VAL A 225 -22.27 -2.48 15.24
C VAL A 225 -23.76 -2.21 15.00
N LEU A 226 -24.63 -2.64 15.92
CA LEU A 226 -26.07 -2.35 15.83
C LEU A 226 -26.37 -0.85 15.89
N TRP A 227 -25.66 -0.12 16.75
CA TRP A 227 -25.75 1.34 16.81
C TRP A 227 -25.30 1.96 15.48
N LEU A 228 -24.15 1.55 14.94
CA LEU A 228 -23.65 2.04 13.65
C LEU A 228 -24.64 1.80 12.51
N HIS A 229 -25.31 0.65 12.47
CA HIS A 229 -26.36 0.36 11.48
C HIS A 229 -27.56 1.30 11.58
N ARG A 230 -27.97 1.67 12.81
CA ARG A 230 -29.08 2.62 13.03
C ARG A 230 -28.71 3.99 12.47
N GLU A 231 -27.52 4.46 12.80
CA GLU A 231 -27.08 5.82 12.49
C GLU A 231 -26.63 6.00 11.04
N ALA A 232 -26.04 4.98 10.44
CA ALA A 232 -25.67 4.98 9.02
C ALA A 232 -26.89 5.10 8.07
N ARG A 233 -28.09 4.69 8.50
CA ARG A 233 -29.33 4.86 7.70
C ARG A 233 -29.67 6.33 7.46
N GLY A 234 -29.19 7.25 8.30
CA GLY A 234 -29.35 8.69 8.08
C GLY A 234 -28.51 9.24 6.93
N ALA A 235 -27.39 8.59 6.57
CA ALA A 235 -26.49 9.07 5.50
C ALA A 235 -26.95 8.66 4.09
N LEU A 236 -27.89 7.71 4.00
CA LEU A 236 -28.41 7.17 2.74
C LEU A 236 -29.77 7.78 2.35
N ARG A 237 -30.26 8.75 3.13
CA ARG A 237 -31.48 9.52 2.86
C ARG A 237 -31.11 10.91 2.35
#